data_AF-F0V9L1-F1
#
_entry.id   AF-F0V9L1-F1
#
_cell.length_a   1.000
_cell.length_b   1.000
_cell.length_c   1.000
_cell.angle_alpha   90.00
_cell.angle_beta   90.00
_cell.angle_gamma   90.00
#
_symmetry.space_group_name_H-M   'P 1'
#
loop_
_entity.id
_entity.type
_entity.pdbx_description
1 polymer ?
#
loop_
_entity_poly.entity_id
_entity_poly.type
_entity_poly.pdbx_seq_one_letter_code
_entity_poly.pdbx_strand_id
1 'polypeptide(L)'
;MKLPFLSGALRTAFAHTAASSVARGGSSDGLVRTELNSLYQRVRDAAGKFKSPMFREYFIRRADEDFRSMQERLSSASAEEVEQFKKRMEAHCALLHRQTVVANLYHTDQIAYLK
;
A
#
# COMPACT_ATOMS: atom_id res chain seq x y z
N MET A 1 8.79 27.52 37.40
CA MET A 1 9.17 28.47 36.35
C MET A 1 7.94 28.77 35.51
N LYS A 2 7.53 30.05 35.43
CA LYS A 2 6.34 30.51 34.69
C LYS A 2 6.71 30.67 33.21
N LEU A 3 5.96 30.04 32.32
CA LEU A 3 5.96 30.34 30.88
C LEU A 3 4.73 31.21 30.57
N PRO A 4 4.89 32.38 29.92
CA PRO A 4 3.77 33.23 29.56
C PRO A 4 3.33 33.02 28.09
N PHE A 5 2.01 32.86 27.95
CA PHE A 5 1.12 33.66 27.08
C PHE A 5 1.16 33.61 25.53
N LEU A 6 -0.09 33.64 25.01
CA LEU A 6 -0.63 34.07 23.70
C LEU A 6 -0.77 32.95 22.63
N SER A 7 -1.99 32.46 22.36
CA SER A 7 -3.16 33.13 21.75
C SER A 7 -2.93 33.47 20.28
N GLY A 8 -3.72 32.86 19.40
CA GLY A 8 -3.72 33.14 17.97
C GLY A 8 -4.63 32.18 17.20
N ALA A 9 -5.93 32.34 17.37
CA ALA A 9 -6.92 31.73 16.49
C ALA A 9 -6.85 32.40 15.11
N LEU A 10 -6.71 31.62 14.04
CA LEU A 10 -7.10 32.02 12.69
C LEU A 10 -7.85 30.88 12.03
N ARG A 11 -9.18 30.97 12.10
CA ARG A 11 -10.09 30.39 11.12
C ARG A 11 -10.03 31.26 9.88
N THR A 12 -9.69 30.68 8.73
CA THR A 12 -10.10 31.23 7.44
C THR A 12 -10.64 30.08 6.60
N ALA A 13 -11.96 30.15 6.38
CA ALA A 13 -12.68 29.33 5.44
C ALA A 13 -12.25 29.70 4.03
N PHE A 14 -11.85 28.71 3.23
CA PHE A 14 -11.85 28.85 1.78
C PHE A 14 -13.11 28.21 1.23
N ALA A 15 -13.98 29.09 0.74
CA ALA A 15 -15.20 28.76 0.03
C ALA A 15 -14.88 28.19 -1.36
N HIS A 16 -15.81 27.34 -1.80
CA HIS A 16 -15.94 26.66 -3.08
C HIS A 16 -15.50 27.47 -4.31
N THR A 17 -14.84 26.81 -5.25
CA THR A 17 -14.97 27.13 -6.68
C THR A 17 -14.94 25.86 -7.51
N ALA A 18 -16.10 25.65 -8.15
CA ALA A 18 -16.37 25.02 -9.43
C ALA A 18 -15.67 23.69 -9.80
N ALA A 19 -16.55 22.71 -10.01
CA ALA A 19 -16.33 21.52 -10.80
C ALA A 19 -15.52 21.79 -12.08
N SER A 20 -14.46 21.01 -12.26
CA SER A 20 -14.01 20.62 -13.58
C SER A 20 -14.08 19.10 -13.64
N SER A 21 -15.25 18.57 -14.02
CA SER A 21 -15.35 17.19 -14.48
C SER A 21 -14.66 17.12 -15.83
N VAL A 22 -13.32 17.10 -15.82
CA VAL A 22 -12.55 16.75 -17.00
C VAL A 22 -12.83 15.27 -17.25
N ALA A 23 -13.59 15.01 -18.31
CA ALA A 23 -13.68 13.68 -18.89
C ALA A 23 -12.27 13.28 -19.36
N ARG A 24 -11.47 12.71 -18.47
CA ARG A 24 -10.07 12.37 -18.71
C ARG A 24 -9.91 10.86 -18.72
N GLY A 25 -9.64 10.32 -19.90
CA GLY A 25 -8.62 9.26 -20.03
C GLY A 25 -9.05 7.81 -19.78
N GLY A 26 -10.06 7.29 -20.48
CA GLY A 26 -10.35 5.85 -20.47
C GLY A 26 -9.18 4.94 -20.89
N SER A 27 -8.22 5.44 -21.69
CA SER A 27 -7.02 4.69 -22.09
C SER A 27 -5.87 4.73 -21.08
N SER A 28 -5.68 5.86 -20.38
CA SER A 28 -4.59 6.01 -19.40
C SER A 28 -4.86 5.18 -18.15
N ASP A 29 -6.09 5.19 -17.66
CA ASP A 29 -6.50 4.43 -16.48
C ASP A 29 -6.43 2.92 -16.72
N GLY A 30 -6.73 2.46 -17.95
CA GLY A 30 -6.62 1.06 -18.32
C GLY A 30 -5.18 0.54 -18.26
N LEU A 31 -4.22 1.34 -18.74
CA LEU A 31 -2.80 1.02 -18.65
C LEU A 31 -2.35 0.96 -17.19
N VAL A 32 -2.68 1.98 -16.40
CA VAL A 32 -2.33 2.05 -14.97
C VAL A 32 -2.89 0.84 -14.20
N ARG A 33 -4.15 0.45 -14.44
CA ARG A 33 -4.75 -0.75 -13.83
C ARG A 33 -3.98 -2.01 -14.18
N THR A 34 -3.53 -2.14 -15.43
CA THR A 34 -2.74 -3.29 -15.89
C THR A 34 -1.39 -3.36 -15.18
N GLU A 35 -0.71 -2.22 -15.04
CA GLU A 35 0.55 -2.13 -14.29
C GLU A 35 0.37 -2.48 -12.80
N LEU A 36 -0.68 -1.94 -12.18
CA LEU A 36 -1.01 -2.24 -10.77
C LEU A 36 -1.33 -3.72 -10.58
N ASN A 37 -2.08 -4.35 -11.50
CA ASN A 37 -2.36 -5.78 -11.46
C ASN A 37 -1.08 -6.63 -11.59
N SER A 38 -0.17 -6.26 -12.49
CA SER A 38 1.13 -6.92 -12.63
C SER A 38 1.97 -6.80 -11.35
N LEU A 39 1.99 -5.61 -10.74
CA LEU A 39 2.71 -5.38 -9.48
C LEU A 39 2.07 -6.15 -8.31
N TYR A 40 0.74 -6.20 -8.23
CA TYR A 40 0.01 -6.99 -7.25
C TYR A 40 0.36 -8.47 -7.33
N GLN A 41 0.38 -9.04 -8.54
CA GLN A 41 0.74 -10.44 -8.74
C GLN A 41 2.17 -10.71 -8.25
N ARG A 42 3.13 -9.85 -8.58
CA ARG A 42 4.52 -9.98 -8.09
C ARG A 42 4.62 -9.94 -6.57
N VAL A 43 3.89 -9.04 -5.92
CA VAL A 43 3.85 -8.95 -4.45
C VAL A 43 3.25 -10.22 -3.85
N ARG A 44 2.16 -10.74 -4.42
CA ARG A 44 1.54 -11.99 -3.96
C ARG A 44 2.45 -13.19 -4.17
N ASP A 45 3.13 -13.28 -5.29
CA ASP A 45 4.10 -14.35 -5.57
C ASP A 45 5.27 -14.29 -4.59
N ALA A 46 5.75 -13.08 -4.23
CA ALA A 46 6.76 -12.91 -3.20
C ALA A 46 6.27 -13.36 -1.82
N ALA A 47 5.07 -12.96 -1.42
CA ALA A 47 4.43 -13.38 -0.17
C ALA A 47 4.14 -14.90 -0.12
N GLY A 48 3.83 -15.51 -1.27
CA GLY A 48 3.55 -16.94 -1.39
C GLY A 48 4.74 -17.84 -1.04
N LYS A 49 5.97 -17.30 -1.10
CA LYS A 49 7.20 -18.06 -0.84
C LYS A 49 7.49 -18.29 0.65
N PHE A 50 6.75 -17.65 1.56
CA PHE A 50 6.90 -17.92 3.01
C PHE A 50 6.40 -19.34 3.34
N LYS A 51 7.25 -20.14 3.99
CA LYS A 51 6.88 -21.47 4.50
C LYS A 51 5.82 -21.38 5.60
N SER A 52 6.02 -20.46 6.55
CA SER A 52 5.05 -20.15 7.61
C SER A 52 3.69 -19.74 7.01
N PRO A 53 2.61 -20.51 7.26
CA PRO A 53 1.27 -20.16 6.80
C PRO A 53 0.81 -18.79 7.32
N MET A 54 1.10 -18.50 8.59
CA MET A 54 0.74 -17.23 9.22
C MET A 54 1.35 -16.02 8.50
N PHE A 55 2.65 -16.09 8.12
CA PHE A 55 3.28 -14.98 7.40
C PHE A 55 2.76 -14.86 5.98
N ARG A 56 2.61 -15.99 5.28
CA ARG A 56 2.06 -16.03 3.93
C ARG A 56 0.67 -15.39 3.88
N GLU A 57 -0.24 -15.83 4.76
CA GLU A 57 -1.60 -15.32 4.83
C GLU A 57 -1.64 -13.84 5.23
N TYR A 58 -0.83 -13.43 6.21
CA TYR A 58 -0.74 -12.04 6.62
C TYR A 58 -0.32 -11.13 5.46
N PHE A 59 0.78 -11.46 4.76
CA PHE A 59 1.28 -10.62 3.68
C PHE A 59 0.39 -10.63 2.44
N ILE A 60 -0.27 -11.75 2.12
CA ILE A 60 -1.28 -11.79 1.06
C ILE A 60 -2.46 -10.89 1.41
N ARG A 61 -3.05 -11.04 2.61
CA ARG A 61 -4.16 -10.20 3.05
C ARG A 61 -3.79 -8.72 3.04
N ARG A 62 -2.58 -8.39 3.49
CA ARG A 62 -2.09 -7.00 3.48
C ARG A 62 -1.98 -6.44 2.07
N ALA A 63 -1.44 -7.22 1.13
CA ALA A 63 -1.42 -6.82 -0.28
C ALA A 63 -2.84 -6.61 -0.83
N ASP A 64 -3.77 -7.52 -0.54
CA ASP A 64 -5.16 -7.39 -0.98
C ASP A 64 -5.79 -6.08 -0.48
N GLU A 65 -5.58 -5.73 0.80
CA GLU A 65 -6.07 -4.49 1.40
C GLU A 65 -5.46 -3.24 0.73
N ASP A 66 -4.13 -3.22 0.56
CA ASP A 66 -3.42 -2.06 0.00
C ASP A 66 -3.79 -1.82 -1.47
N PHE A 67 -3.89 -2.88 -2.29
CA PHE A 67 -4.27 -2.76 -3.70
C PHE A 67 -5.76 -2.47 -3.89
N ARG A 68 -6.64 -3.04 -3.07
CA ARG A 68 -8.07 -2.70 -3.09
C ARG A 68 -8.28 -1.23 -2.77
N SER A 69 -7.63 -0.74 -1.72
CA SER A 69 -7.71 0.68 -1.31
C SER A 69 -7.24 1.62 -2.42
N MET A 70 -6.14 1.29 -3.11
CA MET A 70 -5.71 2.07 -4.27
C MET A 70 -6.70 1.98 -5.43
N GLN A 71 -7.23 0.78 -5.72
CA GLN A 71 -8.17 0.56 -6.81
C GLN A 71 -9.49 1.33 -6.64
N GLU A 72 -9.98 1.43 -5.40
CA GLU A 72 -11.20 2.18 -5.03
C GLU A 72 -11.02 3.69 -5.23
N ARG A 73 -9.83 4.24 -4.97
CA ARG A 73 -9.55 5.67 -5.13
C ARG A 73 -8.89 6.05 -6.45
N LEU A 74 -8.65 5.08 -7.35
CA LEU A 74 -7.79 5.27 -8.52
C LEU A 74 -8.25 6.41 -9.43
N SER A 75 -9.57 6.54 -9.64
CA SER A 75 -10.16 7.60 -10.48
C SER A 75 -10.02 9.01 -9.89
N SER A 76 -9.74 9.11 -8.58
CA SER A 76 -9.52 10.38 -7.87
C SER A 76 -8.07 10.61 -7.46
N ALA A 77 -7.20 9.61 -7.63
CA ALA A 77 -5.80 9.70 -7.28
C ALA A 77 -5.05 10.53 -8.32
N SER A 78 -4.15 11.38 -7.85
CA SER A 78 -3.18 12.04 -8.71
C SER A 78 -2.17 11.03 -9.28
N ALA A 79 -1.58 11.36 -10.42
CA ALA A 79 -0.52 10.54 -11.02
C ALA A 79 0.67 10.34 -10.06
N GLU A 80 0.98 11.35 -9.25
CA GLU A 80 2.04 11.27 -8.26
C GLU A 80 1.71 10.25 -7.15
N GLU A 81 0.49 10.24 -6.63
CA GLU A 81 0.06 9.27 -5.62
C GLU A 81 0.13 7.83 -6.14
N VAL A 82 -0.26 7.61 -7.40
CA VAL A 82 -0.15 6.30 -8.06
C VAL A 82 1.32 5.87 -8.18
N GLU A 83 2.20 6.77 -8.61
CA GLU A 83 3.63 6.48 -8.74
C GLU A 83 4.31 6.24 -7.38
N GLN A 84 3.95 7.00 -6.35
CA GLN A 84 4.42 6.76 -4.98
C GLN A 84 3.96 5.40 -4.46
N PHE A 85 2.71 5.02 -4.74
CA PHE A 85 2.18 3.71 -4.41
C PHE A 85 2.96 2.59 -5.12
N LYS A 86 3.21 2.72 -6.43
CA LYS A 86 4.00 1.76 -7.21
C LYS A 86 5.39 1.57 -6.60
N LYS A 87 6.13 2.66 -6.36
CA LYS A 87 7.46 2.62 -5.73
C LYS A 87 7.43 1.93 -4.36
N ARG A 88 6.43 2.25 -3.53
CA ARG A 88 6.28 1.62 -2.21
C ARG A 88 6.04 0.11 -2.33
N MET A 89 5.19 -0.32 -3.25
CA MET A 89 4.88 -1.74 -3.46
C MET A 89 6.05 -2.51 -4.09
N GLU A 90 6.85 -1.86 -4.95
CA GLU A 90 8.10 -2.44 -5.46
C GLU A 90 9.13 -2.63 -4.34
N ALA A 91 9.31 -1.63 -3.49
CA ALA A 91 10.17 -1.73 -2.31
C ALA A 91 9.66 -2.83 -1.36
N HIS A 92 8.34 -2.93 -1.17
CA HIS A 92 7.73 -3.98 -0.37
C HIS A 92 7.98 -5.37 -0.97
N CYS A 93 7.81 -5.55 -2.28
CA CYS A 93 8.12 -6.81 -2.98
C CYS A 93 9.59 -7.23 -2.78
N ALA A 94 10.53 -6.29 -2.92
CA ALA A 94 11.94 -6.55 -2.68
C ALA A 94 12.26 -6.86 -1.21
N LEU A 95 11.52 -6.27 -0.26
CA LEU A 95 11.61 -6.61 1.15
C LEU A 95 11.09 -8.02 1.41
N LEU A 96 9.94 -8.40 0.85
CA LEU A 96 9.37 -9.74 1.01
C LEU A 96 10.36 -10.80 0.52
N HIS A 97 10.98 -10.62 -0.65
CA HIS A 97 12.00 -11.56 -1.13
C HIS A 97 13.14 -11.77 -0.13
N ARG A 98 13.67 -10.70 0.48
CA ARG A 98 14.73 -10.79 1.49
C ARG A 98 14.24 -11.46 2.78
N GLN A 99 13.07 -11.05 3.25
CA GLN A 99 12.47 -11.59 4.48
C GLN A 99 12.10 -13.06 4.35
N THR A 100 11.64 -13.51 3.19
CA THR A 100 11.35 -14.92 2.95
C THR A 100 12.60 -15.78 3.09
N VAL A 101 13.76 -15.34 2.58
CA VAL A 101 15.02 -16.09 2.73
C VAL A 101 15.35 -16.30 4.20
N VAL A 102 15.35 -15.23 4.99
CA VAL A 102 15.66 -15.28 6.42
C VAL A 102 14.60 -16.10 7.17
N ALA A 103 13.32 -15.82 6.97
CA ALA A 103 12.23 -16.49 7.67
C ALA A 103 12.20 -18.00 7.37
N ASN A 104 12.50 -18.41 6.14
CA ASN A 104 12.50 -19.81 5.74
C ASN A 104 13.74 -20.59 6.20
N LEU A 105 14.87 -19.91 6.44
CA LEU A 105 16.08 -20.50 7.04
C LEU A 105 15.82 -20.93 8.49
N TYR A 106 15.06 -20.12 9.24
CA TYR A 106 14.74 -20.38 10.64
C TYR A 106 13.34 -20.97 10.84
N HIS A 107 12.64 -21.34 9.77
CA HIS A 107 11.33 -21.97 9.88
C HIS A 107 11.47 -23.40 10.39
N THR A 108 10.91 -23.66 11.56
CA THR A 108 10.78 -25.00 12.12
C THR A 108 9.36 -25.50 11.91
N ASP A 109 9.19 -26.73 11.42
CA ASP A 109 7.88 -27.36 11.24
C ASP A 109 7.15 -27.63 12.58
N GLN A 110 7.84 -27.43 13.71
CA GLN A 110 7.27 -27.53 15.04
C GLN A 110 6.72 -26.18 15.50
N ILE A 111 5.40 -26.02 15.42
CA ILE A 111 4.69 -25.16 16.38
C ILE A 111 4.64 -25.98 17.66
N ALA A 112 5.63 -25.78 18.54
CA ALA A 112 5.58 -26.36 19.88
C ALA A 112 4.41 -25.69 20.61
N TYR A 113 3.25 -26.35 20.62
CA TYR A 113 2.22 -26.07 21.60
C TYR A 113 2.86 -26.27 22.97
N LEU A 114 3.22 -25.17 23.64
CA LEU A 114 3.51 -25.17 25.06
C LEU A 114 2.20 -25.63 25.74
N LYS A 115 2.20 -26.88 26.20
CA LYS A 115 1.17 -27.44 27.07
C LYS A 115 1.28 -26.88 28.47
#